data_AF-A0AAE8T7M5-F1
#
_entry.id   AF-A0AAE8T7M5-F1
#
_cell.length_a   1.000
_cell.length_b   1.000
_cell.length_c   1.000
_cell.angle_alpha   90.00
_cell.angle_beta   90.00
_cell.angle_gamma   90.00
#
_symmetry.space_group_name_H-M   'P 1'
#
loop_
_entity.id
_entity.type
_entity.pdbx_description
1 polymer ?
#
loop_
_entity_poly.entity_id
_entity_poly.type
_entity_poly.pdbx_seq_one_letter_code
_entity_poly.pdbx_strand_id
1 'polypeptide(L)'
;MAILMNDSSGEACLLRAYHVFGRDAARCDTVIRDASVSRVHAHIRWVGGRWELHDHSSNGTSLSGVPLRHGDHAVLQPGDVIRFGRAGIAPWRVEALDDPADTLWPIRGAAHPIVLAPRQILAARAAQPVTIVRSPAGEWLCDDTLPPRALHDGDEVSTGDATWRLALARNGSTMRLAAPADPAVPAQLLEFLVSRDEEHVRMLLHVRGGVVDLGERAHHYSLVTLARARSADMQAGYDAATQGWIELDRLARMLGIDTSHVNVQIHRARSQFAALPGLGASQLVERRRGSVRFGDFPFRVMRGAHLECESVPPAQPRIGVHRPAPAPAVHCS
;
A
#
# COMPACT_ATOMS: atom_id res chain seq x y z
N MET A 1 6.92 -9.61 -16.71
CA MET A 1 7.67 -8.49 -16.10
C MET A 1 7.49 -7.25 -16.95
N ALA A 2 7.64 -6.07 -16.34
CA ALA A 2 7.58 -4.81 -17.07
C ALA A 2 8.87 -4.01 -16.90
N ILE A 3 9.36 -3.43 -17.99
CA ILE A 3 10.68 -2.80 -18.09
C ILE A 3 10.54 -1.45 -18.79
N LEU A 4 11.17 -0.43 -18.20
CA LEU A 4 11.41 0.86 -18.85
C LEU A 4 12.89 1.00 -19.20
N MET A 5 13.21 1.59 -20.34
CA MET A 5 14.57 1.92 -20.75
C MET A 5 14.74 3.43 -20.87
N ASN A 6 15.77 3.98 -20.23
CA ASN A 6 16.12 5.38 -20.39
C ASN A 6 16.83 5.60 -21.74
N ASP A 7 16.26 6.44 -22.60
CA ASP A 7 16.77 6.65 -23.96
C ASP A 7 18.17 7.31 -24.00
N SER A 8 18.60 7.98 -22.93
CA SER A 8 19.90 8.67 -22.90
C SER A 8 21.02 7.85 -22.27
N SER A 9 20.73 7.17 -21.16
CA SER A 9 21.73 6.39 -20.42
C SER A 9 21.76 4.93 -20.83
N GLY A 10 20.72 4.43 -21.52
CA GLY A 10 20.51 3.00 -21.76
C GLY A 10 20.15 2.24 -20.48
N GLU A 11 19.87 2.95 -19.38
CA GLU A 11 19.51 2.34 -18.10
C GLU A 11 18.16 1.65 -18.19
N ALA A 12 18.13 0.35 -17.91
CA ALA A 12 16.89 -0.40 -17.77
C ALA A 12 16.39 -0.35 -16.32
N CYS A 13 15.08 -0.21 -16.15
CA CYS A 13 14.39 -0.16 -14.88
C CYS A 13 13.29 -1.24 -14.85
N LEU A 14 13.38 -2.14 -13.88
CA LEU A 14 12.34 -3.12 -13.61
C LEU A 14 11.19 -2.47 -12.84
N LEU A 15 9.99 -2.51 -13.41
CA LEU A 15 8.79 -2.05 -12.73
C LEU A 15 8.33 -3.09 -11.70
N ARG A 16 8.15 -2.61 -10.46
CA ARG A 16 7.43 -3.31 -9.40
C ARG A 16 5.93 -3.19 -9.68
N ALA A 17 5.11 -4.09 -9.12
CA ALA A 17 3.64 -4.03 -9.25
C ALA A 17 3.06 -2.67 -8.82
N TYR A 18 3.73 -1.96 -7.92
CA TYR A 18 3.57 -0.53 -7.67
C TYR A 18 4.97 0.07 -7.61
N HIS A 19 5.30 0.97 -8.53
CA HIS A 19 6.64 1.53 -8.70
C HIS A 19 6.58 3.06 -8.70
N VAL A 20 7.34 3.70 -7.83
CA VAL A 20 7.33 5.15 -7.62
C VAL A 20 8.55 5.81 -8.25
N PHE A 21 8.31 6.86 -9.02
CA PHE A 21 9.31 7.73 -9.62
C PHE A 21 9.35 9.07 -8.89
N GLY A 22 10.53 9.61 -8.67
CA GLY A 22 10.69 10.94 -8.10
C GLY A 22 12.14 11.26 -7.77
N ARG A 23 12.36 12.38 -7.09
CA ARG A 23 13.70 12.84 -6.73
C ARG A 23 14.18 12.36 -5.37
N ASP A 24 13.28 11.92 -4.49
CA ASP A 24 13.61 11.50 -3.13
C ASP A 24 13.92 10.01 -3.05
N ALA A 25 15.20 9.67 -2.82
CA ALA A 25 15.68 8.30 -2.72
C ALA A 25 15.11 7.51 -1.53
N ALA A 26 14.59 8.19 -0.50
CA ALA A 26 13.95 7.52 0.63
C ALA A 26 12.50 7.09 0.34
N ARG A 27 11.90 7.57 -0.76
CA ARG A 27 10.47 7.41 -1.07
C ARG A 27 10.17 6.86 -2.45
N CYS A 28 11.17 6.78 -3.33
CA CYS A 28 11.01 6.38 -4.72
C CYS A 28 11.82 5.14 -5.01
N ASP A 29 11.25 4.25 -5.83
CA ASP A 29 11.94 3.06 -6.34
C ASP A 29 12.96 3.46 -7.42
N THR A 30 12.57 4.36 -8.32
CA THR A 30 13.47 4.97 -9.31
C THR A 30 13.67 6.45 -9.03
N VAL A 31 14.93 6.84 -8.85
CA VAL A 31 15.32 8.20 -8.49
C VAL A 31 15.78 8.97 -9.72
N ILE A 32 15.05 10.03 -10.07
CA ILE A 32 15.41 10.96 -11.14
C ILE A 32 15.92 12.25 -10.49
N ARG A 33 17.25 12.44 -10.53
CA ARG A 33 17.95 13.55 -9.87
C ARG A 33 17.88 14.85 -10.69
N ASP A 34 16.68 15.41 -10.82
CA ASP A 34 16.48 16.70 -11.50
C ASP A 34 15.56 17.63 -10.69
N ALA A 35 15.88 18.92 -10.60
CA ALA A 35 15.14 19.89 -9.81
C ALA A 35 13.68 20.06 -10.25
N SER A 36 13.37 19.79 -11.52
CA SER A 36 12.00 19.80 -12.05
C SER A 36 11.20 18.54 -11.71
N VAL A 37 11.84 17.53 -11.11
CA VAL A 37 11.16 16.33 -10.61
C VAL A 37 10.78 16.52 -9.13
N SER A 38 9.49 16.42 -8.83
CA SER A 38 8.95 16.38 -7.47
C SER A 38 9.56 15.25 -6.63
N ARG A 39 9.58 15.41 -5.29
CA ARG A 39 10.09 14.40 -4.36
C ARG A 39 9.46 13.03 -4.58
N VAL A 40 8.13 13.01 -4.72
CA VAL A 40 7.35 11.90 -5.27
C VAL A 40 6.64 12.48 -6.49
N HIS A 41 6.98 12.01 -7.68
CA HIS A 41 6.58 12.65 -8.94
C HIS A 41 5.43 11.92 -9.60
N ALA A 42 5.60 10.63 -9.82
CA ALA A 42 4.62 9.79 -10.49
C ALA A 42 4.76 8.37 -9.98
N HIS A 43 3.79 7.52 -10.26
CA HIS A 43 3.92 6.10 -10.03
C HIS A 43 3.27 5.32 -11.17
N ILE A 44 3.77 4.10 -11.38
CA ILE A 44 3.24 3.13 -12.32
C ILE A 44 2.77 1.93 -11.51
N ARG A 45 1.57 1.42 -11.83
CA ARG A 45 0.96 0.32 -11.07
C ARG A 45 0.27 -0.69 -11.95
N TRP A 46 0.32 -1.94 -11.54
CA TRP A 46 -0.40 -3.05 -12.16
C TRP A 46 -1.79 -3.19 -11.55
N VAL A 47 -2.83 -3.04 -12.37
CA VAL A 47 -4.22 -3.18 -11.94
C VAL A 47 -5.06 -3.81 -13.05
N GLY A 48 -5.84 -4.83 -12.71
CA GLY A 48 -6.80 -5.42 -13.64
C GLY A 48 -6.18 -5.90 -14.97
N GLY A 49 -4.96 -6.44 -14.92
CA GLY A 49 -4.27 -6.96 -16.09
C GLY A 49 -3.55 -5.92 -16.94
N ARG A 50 -3.34 -4.69 -16.43
CA ARG A 50 -2.70 -3.61 -17.20
C ARG A 50 -1.90 -2.67 -16.31
N TRP A 51 -0.90 -2.02 -16.91
CA TRP A 51 -0.03 -1.04 -16.27
C TRP A 51 -0.59 0.37 -16.46
N GLU A 52 -0.80 1.09 -15.36
CA GLU A 52 -1.32 2.46 -15.35
C GLU A 52 -0.29 3.43 -14.74
N LEU A 53 0.01 4.51 -15.47
CA LEU A 53 0.84 5.63 -15.04
C LEU A 53 -0.04 6.74 -14.47
N HIS A 54 0.37 7.28 -13.32
CA HIS A 54 -0.30 8.37 -12.62
C HIS A 54 0.69 9.47 -12.23
N ASP A 55 0.34 10.71 -12.53
CA ASP A 55 1.13 11.90 -12.19
C ASP A 55 0.65 12.54 -10.88
N HIS A 56 1.60 12.90 -10.02
CA HIS A 56 1.39 13.65 -8.76
C HIS A 56 2.27 14.90 -8.69
N SER A 57 2.90 15.28 -9.81
CA SER A 57 4.00 16.22 -9.81
C SER A 57 3.54 17.67 -9.93
N SER A 58 4.45 18.59 -9.63
CA SER A 58 4.19 20.03 -9.80
C SER A 58 4.51 20.51 -11.22
N ASN A 59 5.33 19.77 -11.97
CA ASN A 59 5.80 20.14 -13.31
C ASN A 59 5.22 19.26 -14.43
N GLY A 60 4.36 18.29 -14.07
CA GLY A 60 3.69 17.38 -14.99
C GLY A 60 4.53 16.19 -15.43
N THR A 61 3.82 15.16 -15.90
CA THR A 61 4.37 14.00 -16.62
C THR A 61 3.73 13.97 -18.02
N SER A 62 4.50 13.65 -19.06
CA SER A 62 3.95 13.44 -20.41
C SER A 62 4.15 12.01 -20.88
N LEU A 63 3.14 11.45 -21.54
CA LEU A 63 3.17 10.15 -22.20
C LEU A 63 3.10 10.35 -23.72
N SER A 64 4.13 9.93 -24.45
CA SER A 64 4.22 9.99 -25.91
C SER A 64 3.90 11.39 -26.47
N GLY A 65 4.35 12.43 -25.75
CA GLY A 65 4.14 13.85 -26.10
C GLY A 65 2.86 14.47 -25.54
N VAL A 66 1.94 13.68 -24.98
CA VAL A 66 0.68 14.16 -24.40
C VAL A 66 0.87 14.37 -22.89
N PRO A 67 0.64 15.59 -22.35
CA PRO A 67 0.73 15.83 -20.91
C PRO A 67 -0.44 15.17 -20.16
N LEU A 68 -0.13 14.49 -19.06
CA LEU A 68 -1.12 14.01 -18.09
C LEU A 68 -1.57 15.18 -17.22
N ARG A 69 -2.88 15.39 -17.06
CA ARG A 69 -3.41 16.41 -16.15
C ARG A 69 -3.41 15.88 -14.72
N HIS A 70 -3.43 16.79 -13.75
CA HIS A 70 -3.49 16.44 -12.35
C HIS A 70 -4.74 15.58 -12.04
N GLY A 71 -4.55 14.34 -11.60
CA GLY A 71 -5.62 13.37 -11.33
C GLY A 71 -5.95 12.40 -12.48
N ASP A 72 -5.41 12.63 -13.69
CA ASP A 72 -5.54 11.72 -14.81
C ASP A 72 -4.59 10.52 -14.67
N HIS A 73 -4.94 9.43 -15.35
CA HIS A 73 -4.12 8.23 -15.46
C HIS A 73 -4.12 7.74 -16.90
N ALA A 74 -3.01 7.13 -17.31
CA ALA A 74 -2.87 6.56 -18.64
C ALA A 74 -2.45 5.10 -18.56
N VAL A 75 -3.12 4.26 -19.34
CA VAL A 75 -2.71 2.87 -19.55
C VAL A 75 -1.50 2.88 -20.47
N LEU A 76 -0.40 2.28 -20.02
CA LEU A 76 0.83 2.20 -20.79
C LEU A 76 0.70 1.15 -21.90
N GLN A 77 1.35 1.43 -23.02
CA GLN A 77 1.54 0.51 -24.14
C GLN A 77 3.03 0.28 -24.41
N PRO A 78 3.43 -0.89 -24.93
CA PRO A 78 4.81 -1.09 -25.38
C PRO A 78 5.21 -0.03 -26.41
N GLY A 79 6.40 0.55 -26.25
CA GLY A 79 6.92 1.63 -27.09
C GLY A 79 6.54 3.05 -26.63
N ASP A 80 5.66 3.20 -25.65
CA ASP A 80 5.33 4.52 -25.09
C ASP A 80 6.56 5.23 -24.52
N VAL A 81 6.56 6.57 -24.61
CA VAL A 81 7.67 7.40 -24.16
C VAL A 81 7.21 8.28 -23.01
N ILE A 82 7.65 7.96 -21.80
CA ILE A 82 7.30 8.67 -20.56
C ILE A 82 8.36 9.74 -20.28
N ARG A 83 7.93 10.97 -19.99
CA ARG A 83 8.81 12.04 -19.54
C ARG A 83 8.31 12.60 -18.22
N PHE A 84 9.19 12.59 -17.22
CA PHE A 84 8.92 13.15 -15.90
C PHE A 84 9.50 14.56 -15.82
N GLY A 85 8.69 15.56 -15.46
CA GLY A 85 9.13 16.95 -15.35
C GLY A 85 9.31 17.66 -16.68
N ARG A 86 10.33 18.53 -16.78
CA ARG A 86 10.50 19.40 -17.95
C ARG A 86 11.10 18.67 -19.15
N ALA A 87 10.93 19.27 -20.33
CA ALA A 87 11.43 18.76 -21.62
C ALA A 87 12.96 18.57 -21.70
N GLY A 88 13.75 18.94 -20.69
CA GLY A 88 15.19 18.70 -20.64
C GLY A 88 15.61 17.32 -20.11
N ILE A 89 14.70 16.60 -19.44
CA ILE A 89 15.02 15.30 -18.81
C ILE A 89 14.89 14.18 -19.82
N ALA A 90 15.85 13.26 -19.88
CA ALA A 90 15.77 12.11 -20.76
C ALA A 90 14.50 11.28 -20.54
N PRO A 91 13.77 10.92 -21.61
CA PRO A 91 12.57 10.13 -21.47
C PRO A 91 12.88 8.65 -21.19
N TRP A 92 11.88 7.97 -20.65
CA TRP A 92 11.85 6.54 -20.41
C TRP A 92 10.92 5.88 -21.42
N ARG A 93 11.43 4.94 -22.20
CA ARG A 93 10.67 4.15 -23.15
C ARG A 93 10.16 2.88 -22.50
N VAL A 94 8.91 2.54 -22.76
CA VAL A 94 8.33 1.27 -22.32
C VAL A 94 8.84 0.16 -23.25
N GLU A 95 9.65 -0.76 -22.71
CA GLU A 95 10.21 -1.88 -23.47
C GLU A 95 9.31 -3.12 -23.38
N ALA A 96 8.88 -3.48 -22.17
CA ALA A 96 8.03 -4.64 -21.91
C ALA A 96 6.97 -4.31 -20.85
N LEU A 97 5.78 -4.93 -20.97
CA LEU A 97 4.63 -4.73 -20.08
C LEU A 97 3.92 -6.03 -19.70
N ASP A 98 4.65 -7.15 -19.57
CA ASP A 98 4.00 -8.38 -19.09
C ASP A 98 3.68 -8.29 -17.59
N ASP A 99 2.87 -9.24 -17.12
CA ASP A 99 2.47 -9.37 -15.72
C ASP A 99 3.67 -9.31 -14.75
N PRO A 100 3.50 -8.71 -13.55
CA PRO A 100 4.50 -8.80 -12.50
C PRO A 100 4.88 -10.26 -12.24
N ALA A 101 6.18 -10.55 -12.30
CA ALA A 101 6.70 -11.89 -12.06
C ALA A 101 7.99 -11.82 -11.23
N ASP A 102 8.23 -12.84 -10.41
CA ASP A 102 9.46 -12.97 -9.64
C ASP A 102 10.64 -13.01 -10.61
N THR A 103 11.57 -12.07 -10.49
CA THR A 103 12.59 -11.81 -11.50
C THR A 103 13.96 -11.67 -10.87
N LEU A 104 14.97 -12.29 -11.46
CA LEU A 104 16.37 -12.01 -11.20
C LEU A 104 16.84 -10.89 -12.12
N TRP A 105 17.08 -9.72 -11.53
CA TRP A 105 17.53 -8.52 -12.22
C TRP A 105 19.07 -8.46 -12.29
N PRO A 106 19.69 -8.27 -13.47
CA PRO A 106 21.14 -8.29 -13.60
C PRO A 106 21.77 -7.07 -12.90
N ILE A 107 22.81 -7.29 -12.08
CA ILE A 107 23.58 -6.20 -11.43
C ILE A 107 25.03 -6.16 -11.92
N ARG A 108 25.65 -7.34 -12.11
CA ARG A 108 27.07 -7.45 -12.49
C ARG A 108 27.29 -8.68 -13.36
N GLY A 109 27.95 -8.54 -14.50
CA GLY A 109 28.35 -9.66 -15.39
C GLY A 109 27.21 -10.44 -16.05
N ALA A 110 25.98 -10.32 -15.54
CA ALA A 110 24.78 -10.91 -16.09
C ALA A 110 24.28 -10.15 -17.33
N ALA A 111 23.91 -10.89 -18.38
CA ALA A 111 23.53 -10.31 -19.67
C ALA A 111 22.06 -9.87 -19.75
N HIS A 112 21.14 -10.59 -19.09
CA HIS A 112 19.71 -10.32 -19.19
C HIS A 112 18.96 -10.65 -17.89
N PRO A 113 17.79 -10.03 -17.64
CA PRO A 113 16.89 -10.42 -16.58
C PRO A 113 16.30 -11.82 -16.82
N ILE A 114 16.03 -12.54 -15.73
CA ILE A 114 15.48 -13.90 -15.77
C ILE A 114 14.20 -13.93 -14.94
N VAL A 115 13.06 -14.21 -15.58
CA VAL A 115 11.80 -14.50 -14.85
C VAL A 115 11.90 -15.91 -14.27
N LEU A 116 11.68 -16.05 -12.96
CA LEU A 116 11.83 -17.32 -12.27
C LEU A 116 10.72 -18.31 -12.64
N ALA A 117 11.12 -19.46 -13.18
CA ALA A 117 10.28 -20.65 -13.24
C ALA A 117 10.24 -21.35 -11.87
N PRO A 118 9.24 -22.22 -11.58
CA PRO A 118 9.14 -22.94 -10.29
C PRO A 118 10.41 -23.69 -9.88
N ARG A 119 11.25 -24.07 -10.85
CA ARG A 119 12.61 -24.52 -10.66
C ARG A 119 13.50 -23.87 -11.71
N GLN A 120 14.37 -22.98 -11.28
CA GLN A 120 15.33 -22.28 -12.11
C GLN A 120 16.74 -22.80 -11.83
N ILE A 121 17.47 -23.17 -12.89
CA ILE A 121 18.89 -23.47 -12.78
C ILE A 121 19.67 -22.32 -13.42
N LEU A 122 20.62 -21.77 -12.68
CA LEU A 122 21.55 -20.76 -13.13
C LEU A 122 22.88 -21.45 -13.44
N ALA A 123 23.20 -21.57 -14.73
CA ALA A 123 24.43 -22.20 -15.17
C ALA A 123 25.63 -21.27 -14.93
N ALA A 124 26.67 -21.80 -14.29
CA ALA A 124 27.96 -21.13 -14.16
C ALA A 124 28.99 -21.76 -15.08
N ARG A 125 29.74 -20.97 -15.84
CA ARG A 125 30.77 -21.48 -16.77
C ARG A 125 31.99 -22.09 -16.04
N ALA A 126 32.19 -21.75 -14.76
CA ALA A 126 33.36 -22.13 -13.96
C ALA A 126 33.05 -22.48 -12.48
N ALA A 127 31.77 -22.60 -12.09
CA ALA A 127 31.34 -22.90 -10.73
C ALA A 127 30.22 -23.95 -10.72
N GLN A 128 29.83 -24.43 -9.53
CA GLN A 128 28.65 -25.28 -9.41
C GLN A 128 27.40 -24.48 -9.84
N PRO A 129 26.46 -25.09 -10.57
CA PRO A 129 25.22 -24.43 -10.94
C PRO A 129 24.42 -24.14 -9.66
N VAL A 130 23.81 -22.95 -9.61
CA VAL A 130 22.91 -22.59 -8.52
C VAL A 130 21.48 -22.89 -8.94
N THR A 131 20.76 -23.62 -8.12
CA THR A 131 19.34 -23.95 -8.29
C THR A 131 18.50 -23.10 -7.34
N ILE A 132 17.50 -22.45 -7.92
CA ILE A 132 16.45 -21.75 -7.20
C ILE A 132 15.16 -22.54 -7.38
N VAL A 133 14.53 -22.94 -6.29
CA VAL A 133 13.26 -23.70 -6.29
C VAL A 133 12.20 -22.99 -5.48
N ARG A 134 10.95 -23.07 -5.93
CA ARG A 134 9.81 -22.63 -5.14
C ARG A 134 9.36 -23.74 -4.21
N SER A 135 9.38 -23.49 -2.91
CA SER A 135 8.88 -24.41 -1.90
C SER A 135 7.35 -24.55 -2.00
N PRO A 136 6.77 -25.64 -1.47
CA PRO A 136 5.31 -25.79 -1.37
C PRO A 136 4.64 -24.68 -0.54
N ALA A 137 5.38 -24.07 0.39
CA ALA A 137 4.93 -22.93 1.18
C ALA A 137 4.95 -21.60 0.38
N GLY A 138 5.48 -21.60 -0.85
CA GLY A 138 5.54 -20.46 -1.75
C GLY A 138 6.81 -19.60 -1.63
N GLU A 139 7.77 -20.02 -0.80
CA GLU A 139 9.06 -19.35 -0.60
C GLU A 139 10.06 -19.77 -1.68
N TRP A 140 10.96 -18.87 -2.07
CA TRP A 140 12.07 -19.21 -2.95
C TRP A 140 13.25 -19.72 -2.13
N LEU A 141 13.81 -20.87 -2.48
CA LEU A 141 14.97 -21.47 -1.84
C LEU A 141 16.13 -21.51 -2.83
N CYS A 142 17.32 -21.15 -2.37
CA CYS A 142 18.56 -21.15 -3.14
C CYS A 142 19.54 -22.16 -2.54
N ASP A 143 20.19 -22.96 -3.37
CA ASP A 143 21.20 -23.96 -2.98
C ASP A 143 22.65 -23.41 -3.02
N ASP A 144 22.83 -22.09 -3.09
CA ASP A 144 24.14 -21.43 -3.06
C ASP A 144 24.90 -21.64 -1.75
N THR A 145 24.20 -22.02 -0.67
CA THR A 145 24.76 -22.38 0.63
C THR A 145 24.29 -23.77 1.09
N LEU A 146 25.04 -24.37 2.03
CA LEU A 146 24.61 -25.55 2.78
C LEU A 146 24.41 -25.18 4.27
N PRO A 147 23.18 -25.21 4.80
CA PRO A 147 21.91 -25.60 4.15
C PRO A 147 21.39 -24.56 3.13
N PRO A 148 20.45 -24.94 2.24
CA PRO A 148 19.78 -24.01 1.34
C PRO A 148 19.09 -22.88 2.10
N ARG A 149 19.21 -21.64 1.61
CA ARG A 149 18.63 -20.46 2.26
C ARG A 149 17.35 -20.01 1.57
N ALA A 150 16.46 -19.40 2.34
CA ALA A 150 15.29 -18.71 1.80
C ALA A 150 15.70 -17.35 1.21
N LEU A 151 15.25 -17.09 -0.03
CA LEU A 151 15.48 -15.84 -0.72
C LEU A 151 14.37 -14.82 -0.42
N HIS A 152 14.78 -13.61 -0.11
CA HIS A 152 13.92 -12.45 0.12
C HIS A 152 14.08 -11.40 -0.99
N ASP A 153 13.12 -10.48 -1.09
CA ASP A 153 13.19 -9.36 -2.04
C ASP A 153 14.46 -8.54 -1.77
N GLY A 154 15.25 -8.31 -2.82
CA GLY A 154 16.54 -7.62 -2.74
C GLY A 154 17.75 -8.54 -2.54
N ASP A 155 17.57 -9.82 -2.24
CA ASP A 155 18.68 -10.76 -2.07
C ASP A 155 19.46 -10.93 -3.37
N GLU A 156 20.78 -11.07 -3.26
CA GLU A 156 21.64 -11.30 -4.41
C GLU A 156 21.89 -12.80 -4.60
N VAL A 157 21.87 -13.24 -5.86
CA VAL A 157 22.23 -14.58 -6.28
C VAL A 157 23.36 -14.45 -7.28
N SER A 158 24.45 -15.18 -7.06
CA SER A 158 25.63 -15.11 -7.91
C SER A 158 26.04 -16.49 -8.42
N THR A 159 26.42 -16.54 -9.69
CA THR A 159 26.99 -17.74 -10.32
C THR A 159 28.26 -17.36 -11.07
N GLY A 160 29.42 -17.70 -10.52
CA GLY A 160 30.71 -17.26 -11.07
C GLY A 160 30.80 -15.74 -11.14
N ASP A 161 30.96 -15.20 -12.35
CA ASP A 161 31.13 -13.75 -12.59
C ASP A 161 29.81 -12.98 -12.75
N ALA A 162 28.67 -13.68 -12.74
CA ALA A 162 27.36 -13.09 -12.91
C ALA A 162 26.61 -12.99 -11.58
N THR A 163 26.04 -11.82 -11.30
CA THR A 163 25.24 -11.53 -10.11
C THR A 163 23.91 -10.91 -10.52
N TRP A 164 22.84 -11.43 -9.93
CA TRP A 164 21.49 -10.91 -10.05
C TRP A 164 20.94 -10.51 -8.68
N ARG A 165 20.03 -9.54 -8.67
CA ARG A 165 19.18 -9.19 -7.52
C ARG A 165 17.82 -9.83 -7.70
N LEU A 166 17.31 -10.51 -6.69
CA LEU A 166 15.95 -10.99 -6.68
C LEU A 166 14.98 -9.82 -6.48
N ALA A 167 14.07 -9.66 -7.42
CA ALA A 167 12.91 -8.80 -7.31
C ALA A 167 11.66 -9.69 -7.27
N LEU A 168 11.06 -9.80 -6.09
CA LEU A 168 9.83 -10.56 -5.92
C LEU A 168 8.67 -9.72 -6.45
N ALA A 169 7.91 -10.27 -7.38
CA ALA A 169 6.57 -9.81 -7.70
C ALA A 169 5.68 -10.24 -6.54
N ARG A 170 5.85 -9.56 -5.40
CA ARG A 170 4.87 -9.61 -4.35
C ARG A 170 3.53 -9.30 -5.02
N ASN A 171 2.62 -10.28 -5.00
CA ASN A 171 1.20 -10.01 -5.20
C ASN A 171 0.82 -9.02 -4.10
N GLY A 172 1.01 -7.73 -4.35
CA GLY A 172 0.15 -6.75 -3.72
C GLY A 172 -1.22 -7.13 -4.20
N SER A 173 -2.04 -7.74 -3.34
CA SER A 173 -3.46 -7.91 -3.59
C SER A 173 -3.97 -6.58 -4.13
N THR A 174 -4.20 -6.54 -5.44
CA THR A 174 -4.68 -5.43 -6.26
C THR A 174 -4.75 -4.07 -5.54
N MET A 175 -3.66 -3.31 -5.61
CA MET A 175 -3.71 -1.86 -5.43
C MET A 175 -4.48 -1.23 -6.61
N ARG A 176 -5.80 -1.14 -6.45
CA ARG A 176 -6.63 -0.23 -7.22
C ARG A 176 -6.41 1.19 -6.65
N LEU A 177 -5.67 2.08 -7.32
CA LEU A 177 -5.90 3.51 -7.19
C LEU A 177 -7.36 3.76 -7.48
N ALA A 178 -8.05 4.20 -6.44
CA ALA A 178 -9.18 5.07 -6.59
C ALA A 178 -8.67 6.42 -7.11
N ALA A 179 -9.46 7.01 -8.01
CA ALA A 179 -9.39 8.38 -8.48
C ALA A 179 -9.14 9.40 -7.33
N PRO A 180 -8.64 10.62 -7.62
CA PRO A 180 -8.34 11.62 -6.59
C PRO A 180 -9.54 11.81 -5.66
N ALA A 181 -9.39 11.38 -4.41
CA ALA A 181 -10.44 11.50 -3.42
C ALA A 181 -10.53 12.94 -2.94
N ASP A 182 -11.73 13.48 -3.10
CA ASP A 182 -12.33 14.65 -2.46
C ASP A 182 -11.69 14.91 -1.07
N PRO A 183 -11.23 16.14 -0.75
CA PRO A 183 -10.57 16.48 0.53
C PRO A 183 -11.39 16.24 1.81
N ALA A 184 -12.59 15.67 1.69
CA ALA A 184 -13.48 15.27 2.79
C ALA A 184 -13.22 13.85 3.33
N VAL A 185 -12.37 13.03 2.71
CA VAL A 185 -12.07 11.66 3.18
C VAL A 185 -10.76 11.66 4.00
N PRO A 186 -10.75 11.15 5.25
CA PRO A 186 -9.55 11.12 6.05
C PRO A 186 -8.45 10.33 5.34
N ALA A 187 -7.22 10.84 5.43
CA ALA A 187 -6.06 10.29 4.71
C ALA A 187 -5.79 8.81 5.04
N GLN A 188 -6.31 8.35 6.18
CA GLN A 188 -6.15 7.01 6.72
C GLN A 188 -7.40 6.63 7.53
N LEU A 189 -7.90 5.40 7.39
CA LEU A 189 -9.09 4.85 8.06
C LEU A 189 -8.81 3.41 8.50
N LEU A 190 -9.14 3.04 9.74
CA LEU A 190 -9.01 1.69 10.23
C LEU A 190 -10.35 0.97 10.18
N GLU A 191 -10.44 -0.12 9.43
CA GLU A 191 -11.65 -0.93 9.32
C GLU A 191 -11.46 -2.27 10.02
N PHE A 192 -12.38 -2.56 10.94
CA PHE A 192 -12.42 -3.82 11.67
C PHE A 192 -13.54 -4.68 11.10
N LEU A 193 -13.20 -5.89 10.67
CA LEU A 193 -14.14 -6.91 10.24
C LEU A 193 -14.26 -7.95 11.35
N VAL A 194 -15.36 -7.87 12.10
CA VAL A 194 -15.68 -8.74 13.23
C VAL A 194 -16.62 -9.85 12.76
N SER A 195 -16.28 -11.09 13.07
CA SER A 195 -17.17 -12.23 12.81
C SER A 195 -18.47 -12.12 13.63
N ARG A 196 -19.51 -12.87 13.22
CA ARG A 196 -20.81 -12.81 13.92
C ARG A 196 -20.72 -13.31 15.36
N ASP A 197 -19.89 -14.31 15.60
CA ASP A 197 -19.57 -14.91 16.90
C ASP A 197 -18.55 -14.10 17.71
N GLU A 198 -17.99 -13.02 17.15
CA GLU A 198 -16.95 -12.17 17.76
C GLU A 198 -15.61 -12.87 18.05
N GLU A 199 -15.39 -14.09 17.55
CA GLU A 199 -14.15 -14.84 17.77
C GLU A 199 -13.02 -14.39 16.84
N HIS A 200 -13.35 -13.83 15.68
CA HIS A 200 -12.40 -13.49 14.64
C HIS A 200 -12.50 -11.99 14.30
N VAL A 201 -11.36 -11.30 14.42
CA VAL A 201 -11.25 -9.87 14.07
C VAL A 201 -10.11 -9.67 13.09
N ARG A 202 -10.49 -9.37 11.84
CA ARG A 202 -9.56 -8.94 10.80
C ARG A 202 -9.50 -7.42 10.76
N MET A 203 -8.30 -6.87 10.64
CA MET A 203 -8.09 -5.43 10.61
C MET A 203 -7.54 -5.01 9.25
N LEU A 204 -8.14 -3.99 8.67
CA LEU A 204 -7.76 -3.40 7.40
C LEU A 204 -7.43 -1.93 7.63
N LEU A 205 -6.22 -1.51 7.26
CA LEU A 205 -5.82 -0.12 7.28
C LEU A 205 -5.95 0.46 5.88
N HIS A 206 -6.93 1.33 5.70
CA HIS A 206 -7.09 2.14 4.50
C HIS A 206 -6.15 3.34 4.62
N VAL A 207 -5.30 3.58 3.64
CA VAL A 207 -4.47 4.78 3.50
C VAL A 207 -4.71 5.39 2.11
N ARG A 208 -4.25 6.63 1.88
CA ARG A 208 -4.28 7.31 0.56
C ARG A 208 -3.62 6.53 -0.62
N GLY A 209 -3.10 5.34 -0.37
CA GLY A 209 -2.53 4.42 -1.34
C GLY A 209 -2.99 2.98 -1.14
N GLY A 210 -4.22 2.71 -0.68
CA GLY A 210 -4.79 1.36 -0.67
C GLY A 210 -5.05 0.79 0.73
N VAL A 211 -5.35 -0.51 0.78
CA VAL A 211 -5.73 -1.21 2.01
C VAL A 211 -4.63 -2.17 2.41
N VAL A 212 -4.02 -1.93 3.56
CA VAL A 212 -3.08 -2.85 4.20
C VAL A 212 -3.89 -3.80 5.07
N ASP A 213 -3.91 -5.07 4.69
CA ASP A 213 -4.49 -6.12 5.53
C ASP A 213 -3.52 -6.48 6.66
N LEU A 214 -3.94 -6.17 7.88
CA LEU A 214 -3.20 -6.48 9.11
C LEU A 214 -3.55 -7.88 9.63
N GLY A 215 -4.34 -8.63 8.87
CA GLY A 215 -4.70 -10.01 9.12
C GLY A 215 -5.66 -10.15 10.28
N GLU A 216 -5.81 -11.39 10.76
CA GLU A 216 -6.65 -11.72 11.90
C GLU A 216 -5.78 -12.03 13.11
N ARG A 217 -6.03 -11.34 14.24
CA ARG A 217 -5.21 -11.47 15.46
C ARG A 217 -6.05 -11.22 16.70
N ALA A 218 -5.70 -11.89 17.80
CA ALA A 218 -6.38 -11.76 19.08
C ALA A 218 -6.37 -10.31 19.64
N HIS A 219 -5.27 -9.54 19.46
CA HIS A 219 -5.21 -8.15 19.94
C HIS A 219 -6.14 -7.19 19.19
N HIS A 220 -6.65 -7.57 18.01
CA HIS A 220 -7.55 -6.69 17.27
C HIS A 220 -8.89 -6.50 17.99
N TYR A 221 -9.37 -7.52 18.71
CA TYR A 221 -10.62 -7.41 19.46
C TYR A 221 -10.53 -6.38 20.59
N SER A 222 -9.37 -6.26 21.26
CA SER A 222 -9.15 -5.21 22.27
C SER A 222 -9.30 -3.80 21.69
N LEU A 223 -8.89 -3.59 20.42
CA LEU A 223 -9.05 -2.31 19.74
C LEU A 223 -10.50 -2.06 19.32
N VAL A 224 -11.20 -3.09 18.85
CA VAL A 224 -12.65 -3.01 18.54
C VAL A 224 -13.43 -2.57 19.77
N THR A 225 -13.15 -3.15 20.93
CA THR A 225 -13.82 -2.79 22.19
C THR A 225 -13.58 -1.32 22.56
N LEU A 226 -12.36 -0.82 22.38
CA LEU A 226 -12.03 0.59 22.61
C LEU A 226 -12.69 1.52 21.58
N ALA A 227 -12.74 1.11 20.31
CA ALA A 227 -13.37 1.86 19.23
C ALA A 227 -14.89 1.98 19.43
N ARG A 228 -15.56 0.88 19.81
CA ARG A 228 -16.98 0.85 20.17
C ARG A 228 -17.29 1.83 21.30
N ALA A 229 -16.50 1.82 22.37
CA ALA A 229 -16.68 2.76 23.49
C ALA A 229 -16.51 4.23 23.05
N ARG A 230 -15.49 4.52 22.23
CA ARG A 230 -15.30 5.88 21.71
C ARG A 230 -16.46 6.34 20.81
N SER A 231 -16.97 5.46 19.95
CA SER A 231 -18.11 5.80 19.09
C SER A 231 -19.40 6.00 19.89
N ALA A 232 -19.63 5.20 20.93
CA ALA A 232 -20.78 5.39 21.83
C ALA A 232 -20.74 6.75 22.53
N ASP A 233 -19.57 7.16 23.05
CA ASP A 233 -19.42 8.47 23.67
C ASP A 233 -19.57 9.62 22.65
N MET A 234 -19.09 9.42 21.43
CA MET A 234 -19.27 10.38 20.33
C MET A 234 -20.75 10.55 19.94
N GLN A 235 -21.51 9.44 19.85
CA GLN A 235 -22.95 9.47 19.58
C GLN A 235 -23.76 10.10 20.72
N ALA A 236 -23.28 9.97 21.96
CA ALA A 236 -23.86 10.64 23.12
C ALA A 236 -23.52 12.15 23.19
N GLY A 237 -22.68 12.66 22.29
CA GLY A 237 -22.34 14.09 22.21
C GLY A 237 -21.28 14.56 23.20
N TYR A 238 -20.50 13.65 23.81
CA TYR A 238 -19.37 14.04 24.66
C TYR A 238 -18.26 14.71 23.83
N ASP A 239 -17.45 15.54 24.48
CA ASP A 239 -16.32 16.20 23.82
C ASP A 239 -15.19 15.22 23.47
N ALA A 240 -14.40 15.54 22.44
CA ALA A 240 -13.33 14.66 21.95
C ALA A 240 -12.27 14.29 23.00
N ALA A 241 -12.08 15.11 24.05
CA ALA A 241 -11.11 14.82 25.11
C ALA A 241 -11.63 13.80 26.12
N THR A 242 -12.95 13.71 26.30
CA THR A 242 -13.59 12.78 27.26
C THR A 242 -14.04 11.45 26.65
N GLN A 243 -14.16 11.37 25.32
CA GLN A 243 -14.58 10.15 24.62
C GLN A 243 -13.60 8.96 24.79
N GLY A 244 -14.17 7.77 24.98
CA GLY A 244 -13.55 6.47 24.77
C GLY A 244 -12.66 5.96 25.90
N TRP A 245 -12.57 6.68 27.03
CA TRP A 245 -11.71 6.28 28.15
C TRP A 245 -12.30 5.11 28.94
N ILE A 246 -11.58 3.98 28.95
CA ILE A 246 -11.93 2.78 29.70
C ILE A 246 -10.82 2.46 30.69
N GLU A 247 -11.18 2.19 31.95
CA GLU A 247 -10.25 1.67 32.95
C GLU A 247 -9.75 0.28 32.58
N LEU A 248 -8.45 0.02 32.80
CA LEU A 248 -7.80 -1.24 32.44
C LEU A 248 -8.50 -2.47 33.03
N ASP A 249 -8.91 -2.41 34.29
CA ASP A 249 -9.60 -3.53 34.96
C ASP A 249 -11.04 -3.71 34.44
N ARG A 250 -11.67 -2.64 33.95
CA ARG A 250 -12.96 -2.72 33.26
C ARG A 250 -12.80 -3.35 31.88
N LEU A 251 -11.77 -2.95 31.13
CA LEU A 251 -11.46 -3.51 29.82
C LEU A 251 -11.11 -5.00 29.91
N ALA A 252 -10.32 -5.38 30.92
CA ALA A 252 -9.97 -6.77 31.24
C ALA A 252 -11.24 -7.62 31.44
N ARG A 253 -12.17 -7.16 32.28
CA ARG A 253 -13.48 -7.82 32.50
C ARG A 253 -14.32 -7.92 31.22
N MET A 254 -14.38 -6.87 30.41
CA MET A 254 -15.13 -6.87 29.15
C MET A 254 -14.57 -7.89 28.14
N LEU A 255 -13.26 -8.09 28.13
CA LEU A 255 -12.57 -9.01 27.23
C LEU A 255 -12.44 -10.43 27.79
N GLY A 256 -12.83 -10.66 29.05
CA GLY A 256 -12.69 -11.96 29.70
C GLY A 256 -11.24 -12.39 29.96
N ILE A 257 -10.30 -11.42 30.06
CA ILE A 257 -8.86 -11.66 30.24
C ILE A 257 -8.33 -10.86 31.43
N ASP A 258 -7.12 -11.15 31.87
CA ASP A 258 -6.46 -10.40 32.93
C ASP A 258 -5.83 -9.08 32.44
N THR A 259 -5.61 -8.14 33.36
CA THR A 259 -5.05 -6.82 33.05
C THR A 259 -3.64 -6.89 32.46
N SER A 260 -2.84 -7.93 32.78
CA SER A 260 -1.52 -8.13 32.18
C SER A 260 -1.64 -8.51 30.70
N HIS A 261 -2.55 -9.43 30.37
CA HIS A 261 -2.87 -9.78 28.98
C HIS A 261 -3.36 -8.58 28.18
N VAL A 262 -4.23 -7.74 28.75
CA VAL A 262 -4.66 -6.49 28.08
C VAL A 262 -3.45 -5.64 27.71
N ASN A 263 -2.49 -5.48 28.62
CA ASN A 263 -1.26 -4.72 28.33
C ASN A 263 -0.43 -5.36 27.20
N VAL A 264 -0.32 -6.69 27.17
CA VAL A 264 0.37 -7.41 26.09
C VAL A 264 -0.34 -7.21 24.74
N GLN A 265 -1.67 -7.31 24.70
CA GLN A 265 -2.43 -7.09 23.46
C GLN A 265 -2.27 -5.65 22.95
N ILE A 266 -2.33 -4.65 23.84
CA ILE A 266 -2.10 -3.23 23.48
C ILE A 266 -0.66 -3.01 22.99
N HIS A 267 0.34 -3.64 23.62
CA HIS A 267 1.72 -3.56 23.16
C HIS A 267 1.89 -4.18 21.77
N ARG A 268 1.36 -5.39 21.54
CA ARG A 268 1.40 -6.08 20.24
C ARG A 268 0.72 -5.28 19.14
N ALA A 269 -0.45 -4.71 19.43
CA ALA A 269 -1.15 -3.81 18.53
C ALA A 269 -0.28 -2.61 18.12
N ARG A 270 0.36 -1.94 19.09
CA ARG A 270 1.26 -0.81 18.81
C ARG A 270 2.51 -1.22 18.05
N SER A 271 3.12 -2.38 18.35
CA SER A 271 4.28 -2.90 17.61
C SER A 271 3.92 -3.22 16.16
N GLN A 272 2.76 -3.83 15.92
CA GLN A 272 2.28 -4.09 14.55
C GLN A 272 2.04 -2.79 13.79
N PHE A 273 1.48 -1.77 14.44
CA PHE A 273 1.24 -0.47 13.82
C PHE A 273 2.53 0.33 13.59
N ALA A 274 3.53 0.19 14.48
CA ALA A 274 4.83 0.84 14.37
C ALA A 274 5.68 0.30 13.21
N ALA A 275 5.44 -0.94 12.80
CA ALA A 275 6.09 -1.55 11.65
C ALA A 275 5.60 -1.00 10.29
N LEU A 276 4.56 -0.15 10.30
CA LEU A 276 3.97 0.45 9.10
C LEU A 276 4.60 1.83 8.82
N PRO A 277 5.13 2.08 7.62
CA PRO A 277 5.76 3.38 7.29
C PRO A 277 4.74 4.53 7.35
N GLY A 278 5.08 5.61 8.06
CA GLY A 278 4.30 6.86 8.06
C GLY A 278 3.18 6.97 9.09
N LEU A 279 3.14 6.09 10.10
CA LEU A 279 2.13 6.09 11.17
C LEU A 279 2.77 6.18 12.56
N GLY A 280 2.21 7.04 13.42
CA GLY A 280 2.63 7.14 14.82
C GLY A 280 1.96 6.07 15.67
N ALA A 281 2.72 5.14 16.25
CA ALA A 281 2.19 4.11 17.16
C ALA A 281 1.55 4.67 18.46
N SER A 282 1.70 5.97 18.73
CA SER A 282 1.02 6.71 19.80
C SER A 282 -0.39 7.17 19.42
N GLN A 283 -0.75 7.16 18.14
CA GLN A 283 -2.07 7.60 17.64
C GLN A 283 -3.13 6.48 17.69
N LEU A 284 -2.72 5.22 17.79
CA LEU A 284 -3.64 4.08 17.80
C LEU A 284 -4.34 3.88 19.16
N VAL A 285 -3.57 3.97 20.25
CA VAL A 285 -4.08 3.81 21.63
C VAL A 285 -3.46 4.88 22.51
N GLU A 286 -4.32 5.70 23.10
CA GLU A 286 -3.93 6.67 24.10
C GLU A 286 -4.05 6.06 25.50
N ARG A 287 -3.16 6.48 26.40
CA ARG A 287 -3.11 5.97 27.77
C ARG A 287 -2.94 7.10 28.76
N ARG A 288 -3.72 7.06 29.83
CA ARG A 288 -3.60 7.90 31.03
C ARG A 288 -3.50 7.00 32.28
N ARG A 289 -3.35 7.60 33.46
CA ARG A 289 -3.27 6.83 34.73
C ARG A 289 -4.44 5.84 34.85
N GLY A 290 -4.15 4.55 34.70
CA GLY A 290 -5.13 3.45 34.85
C GLY A 290 -6.13 3.26 33.71
N SER A 291 -6.19 4.14 32.71
CA SER A 291 -7.18 4.06 31.62
C SER A 291 -6.54 4.12 30.23
N VAL A 292 -7.21 3.52 29.28
CA VAL A 292 -6.84 3.49 27.86
C VAL A 292 -8.05 3.84 27.00
N ARG A 293 -7.79 4.40 25.82
CA ARG A 293 -8.83 4.65 24.82
C ARG A 293 -8.30 4.38 23.41
N PHE A 294 -9.23 4.17 22.48
CA PHE A 294 -8.89 4.24 21.07
C PHE A 294 -8.45 5.67 20.75
N GLY A 295 -7.29 5.82 20.11
CA GLY A 295 -6.70 7.12 19.87
C GLY A 295 -7.44 7.92 18.79
N ASP A 296 -6.90 9.08 18.47
CA ASP A 296 -7.46 10.00 17.46
C ASP A 296 -7.18 9.52 16.02
N PHE A 297 -7.79 8.38 15.68
CA PHE A 297 -7.68 7.75 14.37
C PHE A 297 -9.08 7.45 13.83
N PRO A 298 -9.39 7.81 12.57
CA PRO A 298 -10.66 7.46 11.95
C PRO A 298 -10.82 5.95 11.88
N PHE A 299 -11.96 5.42 12.31
CA PHE A 299 -12.23 3.98 12.27
C PHE A 299 -13.64 3.65 11.83
N ARG A 300 -13.82 2.38 11.43
CA ARG A 300 -15.08 1.73 11.11
C ARG A 300 -15.08 0.31 11.67
N VAL A 301 -16.17 -0.10 12.30
CA VAL A 301 -16.38 -1.45 12.80
C VAL A 301 -17.55 -2.09 12.04
N MET A 302 -17.27 -3.19 11.36
CA MET A 302 -18.23 -4.01 10.64
C MET A 302 -18.42 -5.34 11.38
N ARG A 303 -19.67 -5.74 11.63
CA ARG A 303 -20.01 -7.08 12.14
C ARG A 303 -20.66 -7.89 11.02
N GLY A 304 -19.94 -8.86 10.48
CA GLY A 304 -20.31 -9.51 9.21
C GLY A 304 -20.43 -8.46 8.09
N ALA A 305 -21.62 -8.30 7.53
CA ALA A 305 -21.91 -7.29 6.49
C ALA A 305 -22.53 -5.99 7.03
N HIS A 306 -22.74 -5.88 8.35
CA HIS A 306 -23.44 -4.75 8.96
C HIS A 306 -22.46 -3.73 9.57
N LEU A 307 -22.61 -2.45 9.22
CA LEU A 307 -21.88 -1.36 9.87
C LEU A 307 -22.37 -1.19 11.31
N GLU A 308 -21.49 -1.44 12.27
CA GLU A 308 -21.82 -1.34 13.69
C GLU A 308 -21.57 0.08 14.21
N CYS A 309 -20.39 0.63 13.95
CA CYS A 309 -20.05 2.01 14.34
C CYS A 309 -18.87 2.58 13.52
N GLU A 310 -18.76 3.90 13.44
CA GLU A 310 -17.64 4.60 12.80
C GLU A 310 -17.35 5.95 13.47
N SER A 311 -16.19 6.55 13.14
CA SER A 311 -15.74 7.86 13.65
C SER A 311 -15.33 8.86 12.55
N VAL A 312 -15.72 8.61 11.30
CA VAL A 312 -15.37 9.46 10.16
C VAL A 312 -16.04 10.84 10.30
N PRO A 313 -15.33 11.97 10.05
CA PRO A 313 -15.97 13.27 10.06
C PRO A 313 -17.08 13.33 8.99
N PRO A 314 -18.26 13.89 9.30
CA PRO A 314 -19.37 13.93 8.35
C PRO A 314 -18.95 14.77 7.14
N ALA A 315 -19.05 14.19 5.94
CA ALA A 315 -18.92 14.94 4.70
C ALA A 315 -19.93 16.10 4.72
N GLN A 316 -19.47 17.35 4.64
CA GLN A 316 -20.36 18.50 4.58
C GLN A 316 -21.33 18.33 3.39
N PRO A 317 -22.63 18.66 3.56
CA PRO A 317 -23.58 18.57 2.48
C PRO A 317 -23.15 19.49 1.33
N ARG A 318 -23.08 18.93 0.12
CA ARG A 318 -22.81 19.66 -1.12
C ARG A 318 -23.85 20.76 -1.30
N ILE A 319 -23.48 22.00 -0.98
CA ILE A 319 -24.22 23.18 -1.45
C ILE A 319 -23.92 23.30 -2.95
N GLY A 320 -24.93 23.12 -3.78
CA GLY A 320 -24.87 23.49 -5.20
C GLY A 320 -25.33 22.42 -6.19
N VAL A 321 -26.58 21.95 -6.09
CA VAL A 321 -27.34 21.62 -7.29
C VAL A 321 -28.57 22.50 -7.27
N HIS A 322 -28.55 23.56 -8.08
CA HIS A 322 -29.75 24.27 -8.48
C HIS A 322 -30.71 23.24 -9.06
N ARG A 323 -31.80 22.97 -8.35
CA ARG A 323 -32.96 22.26 -8.88
C ARG A 323 -33.50 23.16 -10.00
N PRO A 324 -33.57 22.74 -11.27
CA PRO A 324 -34.35 23.48 -12.24
C PRO A 324 -35.81 23.40 -11.77
N ALA A 325 -36.43 24.56 -11.60
CA ALA A 325 -37.84 24.67 -11.26
C ALA A 325 -38.69 23.96 -12.33
N PRO A 326 -39.78 23.27 -11.97
CA PRO A 326 -40.71 22.72 -12.95
C PRO A 326 -41.33 23.89 -13.73
N ALA A 327 -41.26 23.81 -15.06
CA ALA A 327 -41.92 24.75 -15.97
C ALA A 327 -43.44 24.75 -15.70
N PRO A 328 -44.11 25.92 -15.80
CA PRO A 328 -45.55 25.99 -15.62
C PRO A 328 -46.26 25.23 -16.74
N ALA A 329 -47.18 24.34 -16.37
CA ALA A 329 -48.09 23.68 -17.29
C ALA A 329 -48.95 24.73 -17.98
N VAL A 330 -48.74 24.91 -19.28
CA VAL A 330 -49.66 25.66 -20.14
C VAL A 330 -50.84 24.75 -20.41
N HIS A 331 -51.97 25.03 -19.77
CA HIS A 331 -53.28 24.54 -20.21
C HIS A 331 -53.67 25.29 -21.48
N CYS A 332 -53.66 24.61 -22.63
CA CYS A 332 -54.47 25.02 -23.76
C CYS A 332 -55.86 24.40 -23.60
N SER A 333 -56.86 25.26 -23.46
CA SER A 333 -58.26 24.97 -23.81
C SER A 333 -58.50 25.39 -25.26
#